data_AF-A0A8J6HLJ9-F1
#
_entry.id   AF-A0A8J6HLJ9-F1
#
_cell.length_a   1.000
_cell.length_b   1.000
_cell.length_c   1.000
_cell.angle_alpha   90.00
_cell.angle_beta   90.00
_cell.angle_gamma   90.00
#
_symmetry.space_group_name_H-M   'P 1'
#
loop_
_entity.id
_entity.type
_entity.pdbx_description
1 polymer ?
#
loop_
_entity_poly.entity_id
_entity_poly.type
_entity_poly.pdbx_seq_one_letter_code
_entity_poly.pdbx_strand_id
1 'polypeptide(L)'
;MADDKNKVPLFDGSNFSNWKFRMETLLDEVDLLDILEIPMNVSVEAVDAAEITAQDKVRKKEQLKKRDKKCKSQIVQRVADSHLEYAKDKETAFEIWTELKNTFERQGLAGQLLLRKELLLMKYIVCSNEILGWVGVGKIKPFVTV
;
A
#
# COMPACT_ATOMS: atom_id res chain seq x y z
N MET A 1 -18.10 30.54 9.73
CA MET A 1 -17.79 29.11 9.88
C MET A 1 -18.14 28.44 8.55
N ALA A 2 -17.13 28.04 7.79
CA ALA A 2 -17.31 27.21 6.60
C ALA A 2 -16.09 26.27 6.56
N ASP A 3 -16.30 25.13 7.18
CA ASP A 3 -15.42 23.96 7.20
C ASP A 3 -15.38 23.37 5.80
N ASP A 4 -14.32 23.64 5.05
CA ASP A 4 -14.00 22.89 3.82
C ASP A 4 -12.55 22.38 3.86
N LYS A 5 -12.08 22.07 5.08
CA LYS A 5 -10.71 21.60 5.36
C LYS A 5 -10.52 20.09 5.15
N ASN A 6 -11.50 19.40 4.56
CA ASN A 6 -11.43 17.96 4.29
C ASN A 6 -11.45 17.64 2.79
N LYS A 7 -10.40 18.06 2.05
CA LYS A 7 -10.22 17.62 0.65
C LYS A 7 -9.90 16.13 0.52
N VAL A 8 -9.33 15.51 1.58
CA VAL A 8 -9.01 14.09 1.61
C VAL A 8 -10.14 13.32 2.33
N PRO A 9 -10.87 12.43 1.64
CA PRO A 9 -11.87 11.58 2.26
C PRO A 9 -11.22 10.61 3.24
N LEU A 10 -11.98 10.09 4.20
CA LEU A 10 -11.54 9.00 5.06
C LEU A 10 -11.22 7.78 4.20
N PHE A 11 -10.10 7.12 4.50
CA PHE A 11 -9.73 5.88 3.84
C PHE A 11 -10.57 4.73 4.37
N ASP A 12 -11.40 4.16 3.51
CA ASP A 12 -12.32 3.05 3.80
C ASP A 12 -11.80 1.69 3.30
N GLY A 13 -10.54 1.61 2.89
CA GLY A 13 -9.92 0.39 2.34
C GLY A 13 -10.03 0.30 0.83
N SER A 14 -10.88 1.12 0.21
CA SER A 14 -11.07 1.15 -1.24
C SER A 14 -10.27 2.28 -1.88
N ASN A 15 -9.96 2.13 -3.17
CA ASN A 15 -9.37 3.18 -3.99
C ASN A 15 -8.10 3.84 -3.39
N PHE A 16 -7.24 3.02 -2.78
CA PHE A 16 -6.04 3.47 -2.08
C PHE A 16 -5.14 4.36 -2.96
N SER A 17 -5.01 4.09 -4.25
CA SER A 17 -4.19 4.92 -5.16
C SER A 17 -4.65 6.37 -5.23
N ASN A 18 -5.97 6.62 -5.32
CA ASN A 18 -6.50 7.99 -5.35
C ASN A 18 -6.45 8.64 -3.97
N TRP A 19 -6.72 7.89 -2.91
CA TRP A 19 -6.60 8.40 -1.54
C TRP A 19 -5.16 8.78 -1.21
N LYS A 20 -4.19 7.91 -1.56
CA LYS A 20 -2.76 8.12 -1.42
C LYS A 20 -2.33 9.41 -2.11
N PHE A 21 -2.68 9.60 -3.38
CA PHE A 21 -2.36 10.80 -4.13
C PHE A 21 -2.87 12.08 -3.43
N ARG A 22 -4.11 12.05 -2.94
CA ARG A 22 -4.70 13.18 -2.19
C ARG A 22 -3.98 13.43 -0.87
N MET A 23 -3.58 12.37 -0.18
CA MET A 23 -2.86 12.46 1.09
C MET A 23 -1.43 12.98 0.90
N GLU A 24 -0.71 12.51 -0.13
CA GLU A 24 0.61 13.02 -0.52
C GLU A 24 0.53 14.51 -0.86
N THR A 25 -0.46 14.92 -1.65
CA THR A 25 -0.69 16.35 -1.97
C THR A 25 -0.93 17.20 -0.72
N LEU A 26 -1.69 16.68 0.25
CA LEU A 26 -1.96 17.39 1.51
C LEU A 26 -0.70 17.47 2.38
N LEU A 27 0.12 16.42 2.41
CA LEU A 27 1.36 16.42 3.17
C LEU A 27 2.41 17.32 2.53
N ASP A 28 2.43 17.41 1.20
CA ASP A 28 3.25 18.35 0.45
C ASP A 28 2.88 19.81 0.78
N GLU A 29 1.59 20.15 0.82
CA GLU A 29 1.11 21.49 1.23
C GLU A 29 1.54 21.88 2.66
N VAL A 30 1.77 20.90 3.53
CA VAL A 30 2.17 21.12 4.93
C VAL A 30 3.68 20.95 5.13
N ASP A 31 4.44 20.78 4.04
CA ASP A 31 5.87 20.49 4.02
C ASP A 31 6.22 19.29 4.90
N LEU A 32 5.49 18.18 4.84
CA LEU A 32 5.71 16.96 5.65
C LEU A 32 6.02 15.71 4.82
N LEU A 33 6.03 15.82 3.48
CA LEU A 33 6.19 14.70 2.56
C LEU A 33 7.55 14.00 2.73
N ASP A 34 8.60 14.76 3.02
CA ASP A 34 9.96 14.30 3.32
C ASP A 34 10.04 13.30 4.49
N ILE A 35 9.13 13.40 5.47
CA ILE A 35 9.05 12.47 6.60
C ILE A 35 8.61 11.07 6.16
N LEU A 36 7.92 10.95 5.02
CA LEU A 36 7.42 9.67 4.51
C LEU A 36 8.39 8.95 3.57
N GLU A 37 9.41 9.66 3.10
CA GLU A 37 10.42 9.12 2.20
C GLU A 37 11.62 8.57 2.97
N ILE A 38 12.00 9.26 4.05
CA ILE A 38 13.22 8.96 4.80
C ILE A 38 12.84 8.42 6.18
N PRO A 39 13.33 7.21 6.56
CA PRO A 39 13.06 6.69 7.88
C PRO A 39 13.76 7.53 8.95
N MET A 40 13.09 7.66 10.10
CA MET A 40 13.49 8.58 11.18
C MET A 40 14.93 8.33 11.67
N ASN A 41 15.40 7.09 11.69
CA ASN A 41 16.77 6.73 12.08
C ASN A 41 17.82 7.39 11.17
N VAL A 42 17.62 7.35 9.85
CA VAL A 42 18.51 7.94 8.86
C VAL A 42 18.52 9.47 8.99
N SER A 43 17.37 10.10 9.25
CA SER A 43 17.31 11.54 9.48
C SER A 43 18.05 11.95 10.76
N VAL A 44 17.98 11.14 11.82
CA VAL A 44 18.70 11.41 13.08
C VAL A 44 20.21 11.25 12.90
N GLU A 45 20.65 10.21 12.18
CA GLU A 45 22.06 9.98 11.84
C GLU A 45 22.63 11.12 10.99
N ALA A 46 21.87 11.64 10.01
CA ALA A 46 22.29 12.78 9.20
C ALA A 46 22.49 14.06 10.05
N VAL A 47 21.66 14.26 11.08
CA VAL A 47 21.83 15.38 12.02
C VAL A 47 23.07 15.19 12.90
N ASP A 48 23.40 13.96 13.28
CA ASP A 48 24.59 13.65 14.06
C ASP A 48 25.88 13.79 13.26
N ALA A 49 25.87 13.41 11.98
CA ALA A 49 27.00 13.57 11.06
C ALA A 49 27.24 15.03 10.63
N ALA A 50 26.24 15.91 10.75
CA ALA A 50 26.39 17.30 10.36
C ALA A 50 27.37 18.05 11.28
N GLU A 51 28.24 18.86 10.67
CA GLU A 51 29.25 19.66 11.37
C GLU A 51 28.64 20.97 11.92
N ILE A 52 27.74 20.80 12.91
CA ILE A 52 26.98 21.88 13.56
C ILE A 52 27.19 21.81 15.07
N THR A 53 26.93 22.92 15.76
CA THR A 53 26.97 23.01 17.22
C THR A 53 26.03 21.98 17.86
N ALA A 54 26.43 21.41 19.00
CA ALA A 54 25.65 20.41 19.74
C ALA A 54 24.20 20.88 20.04
N GLN A 55 24.02 22.18 20.33
CA GLN A 55 22.71 22.78 20.56
C GLN A 55 21.81 22.74 19.32
N ASP A 56 22.37 22.99 18.12
CA ASP A 56 21.60 22.92 16.87
C ASP A 56 21.23 21.49 16.49
N LYS A 57 22.08 20.51 16.83
CA LYS A 57 21.76 19.09 16.67
C LYS A 57 20.53 18.70 17.49
N VAL A 58 20.50 19.09 18.77
CA VAL A 58 19.35 18.83 19.65
C VAL A 58 18.09 19.49 19.10
N ARG A 59 18.17 20.76 18.71
CA ARG A 59 17.03 21.51 18.13
C ARG A 59 16.49 20.85 16.86
N LYS A 60 17.35 20.42 15.94
CA LYS A 60 16.95 19.71 14.71
C LYS A 60 16.28 18.38 15.01
N LYS A 61 16.83 17.58 15.94
CA LYS A 61 16.21 16.30 16.35
C LYS A 61 14.82 16.52 16.96
N GLU A 62 14.63 17.56 17.78
CA GLU A 62 13.32 17.90 18.32
C GLU A 62 12.33 18.35 17.24
N GLN A 63 12.78 19.14 16.27
CA GLN A 63 11.96 19.56 15.13
C GLN A 63 11.51 18.36 14.28
N LEU A 64 12.41 17.42 14.00
CA LEU A 64 12.08 16.18 13.30
C LEU A 64 11.00 15.39 14.07
N LYS A 65 11.17 15.22 15.40
CA LYS A 65 10.16 14.54 16.23
C LYS A 65 8.81 15.24 16.22
N LYS A 66 8.76 16.57 16.19
CA LYS A 66 7.51 17.33 16.10
C LYS A 66 6.85 17.16 14.73
N ARG A 67 7.63 17.19 13.65
CA ARG A 67 7.15 16.98 12.28
C ARG A 67 6.62 15.56 12.09
N ASP A 68 7.32 14.55 12.60
CA ASP A 68 6.86 13.15 12.57
C ASP A 68 5.52 12.97 13.30
N LYS A 69 5.39 13.49 14.53
CA LYS A 69 4.12 13.46 15.28
C LYS A 69 2.98 14.15 14.52
N LYS A 70 3.27 15.29 13.88
CA LYS A 70 2.28 16.02 13.07
C LYS A 70 1.85 15.20 11.85
N CYS A 71 2.81 14.61 11.14
CA CYS A 71 2.55 13.76 9.98
C CYS A 71 1.72 12.52 10.37
N LYS A 72 2.11 11.84 11.47
CA LYS A 72 1.37 10.71 12.04
C LYS A 72 -0.09 11.10 12.36
N SER A 73 -0.30 12.24 13.01
CA SER A 73 -1.65 12.71 13.33
C SER A 73 -2.48 12.95 12.08
N GLN A 74 -1.89 13.54 11.03
CA GLN A 74 -2.58 13.76 9.76
C GLN A 74 -2.98 12.45 9.09
N ILE A 75 -2.11 11.44 9.08
CA ILE A 75 -2.42 10.13 8.49
C ILE A 75 -3.56 9.46 9.28
N VAL A 76 -3.42 9.37 10.61
CA VAL A 76 -4.41 8.69 11.47
C VAL A 76 -5.79 9.34 11.38
N GLN A 77 -5.87 10.67 11.34
CA GLN A 77 -7.16 11.39 11.19
C GLN A 77 -7.86 11.14 9.85
N ARG A 78 -7.15 10.60 8.85
CA ARG A 78 -7.65 10.35 7.50
C ARG A 78 -7.85 8.88 7.18
N VAL A 79 -7.66 8.01 8.16
CA VAL A 79 -7.91 6.58 8.05
C VAL A 79 -9.16 6.25 8.85
N ALA A 80 -10.07 5.45 8.28
CA ALA A 80 -11.25 4.98 9.01
C ALA A 80 -10.86 4.00 10.12
N ASP A 81 -11.66 3.97 11.20
CA ASP A 81 -11.41 3.14 12.38
C ASP A 81 -11.22 1.65 12.06
N SER A 82 -11.90 1.15 11.01
CA SER A 82 -11.78 -0.22 10.51
C SER A 82 -10.37 -0.60 10.06
N HIS A 83 -9.53 0.38 9.73
CA HIS A 83 -8.17 0.19 9.20
C HIS A 83 -7.11 0.87 10.05
N LEU A 84 -7.47 1.37 11.23
CA LEU A 84 -6.52 1.89 12.20
C LEU A 84 -5.63 0.81 12.82
N GLU A 85 -5.98 -0.46 12.69
CA GLU A 85 -5.15 -1.59 13.13
C GLU A 85 -3.73 -1.52 12.55
N TYR A 86 -3.57 -1.13 11.27
CA TYR A 86 -2.27 -1.03 10.61
C TYR A 86 -1.41 0.13 11.13
N ALA A 87 -2.02 1.13 11.75
CA ALA A 87 -1.33 2.31 12.27
C ALA A 87 -0.97 2.20 13.76
N LYS A 88 -1.70 1.37 14.52
CA LYS A 88 -1.62 1.32 15.99
C LYS A 88 -0.29 0.78 16.51
N ASP A 89 0.26 -0.22 15.84
CA ASP A 89 1.46 -0.94 16.30
C ASP A 89 2.77 -0.28 15.84
N LYS A 90 2.69 0.82 15.10
CA LYS A 90 3.86 1.49 14.52
C LYS A 90 4.19 2.79 15.24
N GLU A 91 5.49 3.03 15.45
CA GLU A 91 5.93 4.21 16.20
C GLU A 91 6.04 5.44 15.30
N THR A 92 6.63 5.30 14.11
CA THR A 92 6.93 6.42 13.20
C THR A 92 5.88 6.59 12.10
N ALA A 93 5.72 7.83 11.58
CA ALA A 93 4.81 8.10 10.47
C ALA A 93 5.23 7.34 9.19
N PHE A 94 6.54 7.19 8.97
CA PHE A 94 7.12 6.43 7.87
C PHE A 94 6.69 4.96 7.88
N GLU A 95 6.73 4.30 9.04
CA GLU A 95 6.33 2.90 9.19
C GLU A 95 4.84 2.71 8.89
N ILE A 96 3.98 3.59 9.43
CA ILE A 96 2.54 3.56 9.16
C ILE A 96 2.28 3.68 7.66
N TRP A 97 2.91 4.66 7.02
CA TRP A 97 2.75 4.91 5.59
C TRP A 97 3.22 3.72 4.74
N THR A 98 4.35 3.12 5.11
CA THR A 98 4.91 1.96 4.42
C THR A 98 4.02 0.72 4.56
N GLU A 99 3.47 0.47 5.75
CA GLU A 99 2.53 -0.62 5.99
C GLU A 99 1.25 -0.45 5.15
N LEU A 100 0.67 0.76 5.16
CA LEU A 100 -0.51 1.08 4.35
C LEU A 100 -0.24 0.87 2.85
N LYS A 101 0.90 1.31 2.34
CA LYS A 101 1.30 1.05 0.94
C LYS A 101 1.41 -0.44 0.66
N ASN A 102 2.10 -1.19 1.52
CA ASN A 102 2.32 -2.62 1.32
C ASN A 102 1.01 -3.44 1.30
N THR A 103 0.07 -3.10 2.17
CA THR A 103 -1.22 -3.81 2.27
C THR A 103 -2.16 -3.44 1.13
N PHE A 104 -2.32 -2.14 0.84
CA PHE A 104 -3.40 -1.67 -0.04
C PHE A 104 -2.98 -1.40 -1.50
N GLU A 105 -1.70 -1.18 -1.81
CA GLU A 105 -1.26 -1.10 -3.22
C GLU A 105 -1.36 -2.45 -3.91
N ARG A 106 -1.10 -3.55 -3.19
CA ARG A 106 -1.23 -4.92 -3.73
C ARG A 106 -2.68 -5.29 -4.07
N GLN A 107 -3.64 -4.77 -3.31
CA GLN A 107 -5.07 -5.06 -3.49
C GLN A 107 -5.76 -4.18 -4.55
N GLY A 108 -5.01 -3.33 -5.25
CA GLY A 108 -5.54 -2.45 -6.30
C GLY A 108 -6.18 -3.20 -7.47
N LEU A 109 -6.76 -2.42 -8.40
CA LEU A 109 -7.50 -2.92 -9.58
C LEU A 109 -6.70 -3.95 -10.41
N ALA A 110 -5.38 -3.79 -10.51
CA ALA A 110 -4.51 -4.72 -11.22
C ALA A 110 -4.51 -6.12 -10.57
N GLY A 111 -4.44 -6.19 -9.24
CA GLY A 111 -4.52 -7.46 -8.50
C GLY A 111 -5.88 -8.13 -8.68
N GLN A 112 -6.97 -7.34 -8.63
CA GLN A 112 -8.31 -7.88 -8.89
C GLN A 112 -8.47 -8.38 -10.33
N LEU A 113 -7.92 -7.67 -11.32
CA LEU A 113 -7.95 -8.10 -12.72
C LEU A 113 -7.16 -9.38 -12.95
N LEU A 114 -5.99 -9.51 -12.33
CA LEU A 114 -5.19 -10.72 -12.38
C LEU A 114 -5.95 -11.91 -11.79
N LEU A 115 -6.51 -11.77 -10.58
CA LEU A 115 -7.30 -12.82 -9.93
C LEU A 115 -8.53 -13.20 -10.77
N ARG A 116 -9.22 -12.21 -11.35
CA ARG A 116 -10.35 -12.49 -12.27
C ARG A 116 -9.88 -13.27 -13.50
N LYS A 117 -8.73 -12.92 -14.09
CA LYS A 117 -8.15 -13.65 -15.22
C LYS A 117 -7.79 -15.08 -14.82
N GLU A 118 -7.12 -15.29 -13.69
CA GLU A 118 -6.76 -16.62 -13.19
C GLU A 118 -7.98 -17.49 -12.90
N LEU A 119 -9.01 -16.95 -12.24
CA LEU A 119 -10.27 -17.66 -11.99
C LEU A 119 -10.99 -18.07 -13.27
N LEU A 120 -11.00 -17.20 -14.28
CA LEU A 120 -11.58 -17.51 -15.59
C LEU A 120 -10.80 -18.63 -16.29
N LEU A 121 -9.47 -18.63 -16.20
CA LEU A 121 -8.61 -19.66 -16.78
C LEU A 121 -8.71 -21.00 -16.02
N MET A 122 -8.85 -20.99 -14.69
CA MET A 122 -9.07 -22.21 -13.90
C MET A 122 -10.36 -22.92 -14.31
N LYS A 123 -11.46 -22.17 -14.51
CA LYS A 123 -12.72 -22.74 -15.01
C LYS A 123 -12.56 -23.37 -16.40
N TYR A 124 -11.76 -22.76 -17.27
CA TYR A 124 -11.49 -23.28 -18.61
C TYR A 124 -10.72 -24.61 -18.60
N ILE A 125 -9.73 -24.75 -17.70
CA ILE A 125 -8.94 -25.99 -17.57
C ILE A 125 -9.80 -27.16 -17.06
N VAL A 126 -10.68 -26.91 -16.08
CA VAL A 126 -11.59 -27.96 -15.54
C VAL A 126 -12.57 -28.44 -16.61
N CYS A 127 -13.21 -27.55 -17.36
CA CYS A 127 -14.11 -27.94 -18.45
C CYS A 127 -13.40 -28.61 -19.63
N SER A 128 -12.16 -28.22 -19.95
CA SER A 128 -11.40 -28.83 -21.06
C SER A 128 -10.99 -30.29 -20.74
N ASN A 129 -10.61 -30.57 -19.50
CA ASN A 129 -10.27 -31.94 -19.08
C ASN A 129 -11.49 -32.87 -19.02
N GLU A 130 -12.69 -32.36 -18.72
CA GLU A 130 -13.91 -33.16 -18.86
C GLU A 130 -14.20 -33.50 -20.32
N ILE A 131 -13.98 -32.59 -21.28
CA ILE A 131 -14.24 -32.86 -22.71
C ILE A 131 -13.24 -33.87 -23.29
N LEU A 132 -11.96 -33.81 -22.90
CA LEU A 132 -10.95 -34.78 -23.32
C LEU A 132 -11.16 -36.19 -22.72
N GLY A 133 -11.87 -36.29 -21.59
CA GLY A 133 -12.28 -37.58 -21.01
C GLY A 133 -13.36 -38.32 -21.80
N TRP A 134 -14.12 -37.63 -22.68
CA TRP A 134 -15.14 -38.24 -23.53
C TRP A 134 -14.66 -38.52 -24.96
N VAL A 135 -13.54 -37.93 -25.40
CA VAL A 135 -12.87 -38.28 -26.67
C VAL A 135 -11.90 -39.45 -26.46
N GLY A 136 -12.39 -40.52 -25.84
CA GLY A 136 -11.54 -41.61 -25.34
C GLY A 136 -12.19 -42.99 -25.35
N VAL A 137 -13.25 -43.23 -26.13
CA VAL A 137 -13.79 -44.58 -26.35
C VAL A 137 -14.17 -44.77 -27.82
N GLY A 138 -13.15 -44.92 -28.67
CA GLY A 138 -13.32 -45.31 -30.07
C GLY A 138 -12.31 -46.38 -30.43
N LYS A 139 -12.69 -47.66 -30.27
CA LYS A 139 -11.90 -48.82 -30.71
C LYS A 139 -11.59 -48.70 -32.21
N ILE A 140 -10.32 -48.51 -32.56
CA ILE A 140 -9.82 -48.73 -33.92
C ILE A 140 -9.29 -50.18 -33.95
N LYS A 141 -9.98 -51.05 -34.69
CA LYS A 141 -9.54 -52.44 -34.96
C LYS A 141 -8.29 -52.43 -35.86
N PRO A 142 -7.30 -53.32 -35.65
CA PRO A 142 -6.20 -53.48 -36.58
C PRO A 142 -6.69 -54.24 -37.83
N PHE A 143 -6.47 -53.63 -39.00
CA PHE A 143 -6.64 -54.26 -40.31
C PHE A 143 -5.37 -55.07 -40.61
N VAL A 144 -5.50 -56.41 -40.60
CA VAL A 144 -4.46 -57.34 -41.04
C VAL A 144 -4.68 -57.58 -42.54
N THR A 145 -3.66 -57.33 -43.36
CA THR A 145 -3.63 -57.78 -44.76
C THR A 145 -2.59 -58.89 -44.89
N VAL A 146 -3.04 -59.99 -45.48
CA VAL A 146 -2.30 -61.19 -45.89
C VAL A 146 -1.26 -60.85 -46.97
#